data_AF-L7MC30-F1
#
_entry.id   AF-L7MC30-F1
#
_cell.length_a   1.000
_cell.length_b   1.000
_cell.length_c   1.000
_cell.angle_alpha   90.00
_cell.angle_beta   90.00
_cell.angle_gamma   90.00
#
_symmetry.space_group_name_H-M   'P 1'
#
loop_
_entity.id
_entity.type
_entity.pdbx_description
1 polymer ?
#
loop_
_entity_poly.entity_id
_entity_poly.type
_entity_poly.pdbx_seq_one_letter_code
_entity_poly.pdbx_strand_id
1 'polypeptide(L)'
;MSNSYIYKICLVLPVLLQQYSANAQSRASACLQPPTVEGCSLIRRMWSFNAASEQCEQNFVCSNHTNAFQDKASCMAMCPSGPSPQPPESHRGCDYWILRLDQCKRTWWTLYRDGWGVPKRAFIYTGCGPSPHRYYAYYVDQRRCEELRFRGGRAN
;
A
#
# COMPACT_ATOMS: atom_id res chain seq x y z
N MET A 1 -1.48 52.14 24.37
CA MET A 1 -1.54 50.68 24.09
C MET A 1 -0.14 50.23 23.75
N SER A 2 0.47 49.45 24.65
CA SER A 2 1.91 49.42 24.87
C SER A 2 2.71 48.68 23.79
N ASN A 3 3.78 49.33 23.30
CA ASN A 3 4.77 48.82 22.33
C ASN A 3 5.32 47.42 22.68
N SER A 4 5.30 47.03 23.96
CA SER A 4 5.80 45.72 24.43
C SER A 4 5.06 44.50 23.84
N TYR A 5 3.79 44.64 23.42
CA TYR A 5 3.00 43.52 22.89
C TYR A 5 3.36 43.16 21.43
N ILE A 6 3.74 44.16 20.63
CA ILE A 6 4.12 44.00 19.21
C ILE A 6 5.49 43.31 19.10
N TYR A 7 6.46 43.67 19.96
CA TYR A 7 7.79 43.03 20.00
C TYR A 7 7.74 41.56 20.40
N LYS A 8 6.79 41.17 21.27
CA LYS A 8 6.60 39.76 21.64
C LYS A 8 6.10 38.93 20.45
N ILE A 9 5.09 39.41 19.73
CA ILE A 9 4.52 38.70 18.55
C ILE A 9 5.55 38.53 17.43
N CYS A 10 6.42 39.53 17.20
CA CYS A 10 7.48 39.48 16.18
C CYS A 10 8.56 38.41 16.44
N LEU A 11 8.77 37.98 17.69
CA LEU A 11 9.82 36.99 18.03
C LEU A 11 9.28 35.55 18.11
N VAL A 12 8.00 35.33 18.44
CA VAL A 12 7.45 33.96 18.57
C VAL A 12 7.10 33.33 17.22
N LEU A 13 6.60 34.11 16.26
CA LEU A 13 6.25 33.62 14.92
C LEU A 13 7.44 33.02 14.14
N PRO A 14 8.62 33.66 14.05
CA PRO A 14 9.77 33.07 13.37
C PRO A 14 10.33 31.84 14.11
N VAL A 15 10.30 31.83 15.45
CA VAL A 15 10.78 30.69 16.26
C VAL A 15 9.91 29.45 16.07
N LEU A 16 8.57 29.61 16.02
CA LEU A 16 7.66 28.51 15.73
C LEU A 16 7.91 27.97 14.31
N LEU A 17 8.03 28.84 13.31
CA LEU A 17 8.32 28.42 11.93
C LEU A 17 9.65 27.67 11.79
N GLN A 18 10.70 28.07 12.53
CA GLN A 18 11.99 27.35 12.57
C GLN A 18 11.89 25.96 13.21
N GLN A 19 11.06 25.79 14.24
CA GLN A 19 10.84 24.49 14.88
C GLN A 19 10.02 23.55 13.99
N TYR A 20 9.07 24.07 13.22
CA TYR A 20 8.30 23.28 12.26
C TYR A 20 9.16 22.75 11.10
N SER A 21 10.05 23.57 10.55
CA SER A 21 10.94 23.16 9.46
C SER A 21 11.99 22.15 9.93
N ALA A 22 12.58 22.33 11.11
CA ALA A 22 13.51 21.37 11.70
C ALA A 22 12.86 20.00 11.97
N ASN A 23 11.62 19.98 12.47
CA ASN A 23 10.85 18.76 12.66
C ASN A 23 10.47 18.09 11.34
N ALA A 24 10.12 18.85 10.30
CA ALA A 24 9.85 18.27 8.98
C ALA A 24 11.12 17.63 8.37
N GLN A 25 12.27 18.29 8.51
CA GLN A 25 13.56 17.81 8.04
C GLN A 25 14.01 16.53 8.77
N SER A 26 13.86 16.48 10.10
CA SER A 26 14.23 15.31 10.90
C SER A 26 13.31 14.11 10.64
N ARG A 27 12.01 14.33 10.42
CA ARG A 27 11.06 13.30 10.02
C ARG A 27 11.43 12.67 8.68
N ALA A 28 11.75 13.49 7.67
CA ALA A 28 12.21 13.00 6.38
C ALA A 28 13.54 12.22 6.49
N SER A 29 14.45 12.61 7.39
CA SER A 29 15.73 11.93 7.56
C SER A 29 15.62 10.51 8.13
N ALA A 30 14.63 10.23 8.99
CA ALA A 30 14.41 8.89 9.54
C ALA A 30 14.04 7.89 8.44
N CYS A 31 13.21 8.29 7.48
CA CYS A 31 12.75 7.46 6.38
C CYS A 31 13.86 7.06 5.40
N LEU A 32 14.93 7.86 5.33
CA LEU A 32 16.07 7.62 4.44
C LEU A 32 17.11 6.66 5.04
N GLN A 33 17.02 6.37 6.34
CA GLN A 33 17.91 5.41 6.99
C GLN A 33 17.44 3.98 6.70
N PRO A 34 18.26 3.13 6.05
CA PRO A 34 17.90 1.75 5.81
C PRO A 34 17.62 1.03 7.14
N PRO A 35 16.47 0.35 7.29
CA PRO A 35 16.23 -0.47 8.48
C PRO A 35 17.30 -1.55 8.59
N THR A 36 17.76 -1.81 9.81
CA THR A 36 18.81 -2.81 10.09
C THR A 36 18.39 -3.78 11.20
N VAL A 37 18.99 -4.96 11.19
CA VAL A 37 18.90 -5.97 12.26
C VAL A 37 20.21 -6.13 13.03
N GLU A 38 21.25 -5.39 12.64
CA GLU A 38 22.59 -5.49 13.19
C GLU A 38 22.79 -4.53 14.37
N GLY A 39 23.58 -4.96 15.36
CA GLY A 39 24.02 -4.09 16.47
C GLY A 39 22.95 -3.67 17.46
N CYS A 40 21.82 -4.40 17.55
CA CYS A 40 20.74 -4.10 18.49
C CYS A 40 20.47 -5.21 19.50
N SER A 41 19.96 -4.82 20.66
CA SER A 41 19.59 -5.73 21.75
C SER A 41 18.27 -6.47 21.51
N LEU A 42 17.41 -5.96 20.62
CA LEU A 42 16.10 -6.52 20.35
C LEU A 42 15.65 -6.28 18.91
N ILE A 43 15.34 -7.37 18.22
CA ILE A 43 14.77 -7.38 16.88
C ILE A 43 13.26 -7.65 16.99
N ARG A 44 12.44 -6.88 16.29
CA ARG A 44 10.98 -7.06 16.24
C ARG A 44 10.46 -6.97 14.82
N ARG A 45 9.32 -7.61 14.58
CA ARG A 45 8.54 -7.41 13.34
C ARG A 45 7.83 -6.06 13.44
N MET A 46 8.28 -5.08 12.67
CA MET A 46 7.77 -3.70 12.69
C MET A 46 7.64 -3.17 11.26
N TRP A 47 7.03 -2.01 11.11
CA TRP A 47 6.90 -1.31 9.83
C TRP A 47 8.10 -0.39 9.61
N SER A 48 8.65 -0.37 8.41
CA SER A 48 9.77 0.51 8.02
C SER A 48 9.54 1.01 6.61
N PHE A 49 9.92 2.26 6.34
CA PHE A 49 9.88 2.82 5.01
C PHE A 49 11.03 2.28 4.16
N ASN A 50 10.71 1.70 3.02
CA ASN A 50 11.65 1.25 2.02
C ASN A 50 11.76 2.32 0.93
N ALA A 51 12.90 3.00 0.86
CA ALA A 51 13.13 4.07 -0.11
C ALA A 51 13.18 3.57 -1.56
N ALA A 52 13.47 2.29 -1.80
CA ALA A 52 13.50 1.72 -3.16
C ALA A 52 12.09 1.42 -3.70
N SER A 53 11.16 0.99 -2.84
CA SER A 53 9.77 0.74 -3.21
C SER A 53 8.83 1.93 -2.91
N GLU A 54 9.36 2.95 -2.23
CA GLU A 54 8.65 4.11 -1.67
C GLU A 54 7.47 3.73 -0.77
N GLN A 55 7.56 2.58 -0.08
CA GLN A 55 6.46 2.02 0.69
C GLN A 55 6.86 1.66 2.12
N CYS A 56 5.89 1.77 3.02
CA CYS A 56 5.99 1.16 4.35
C CYS A 56 5.73 -0.35 4.24
N GLU A 57 6.77 -1.12 4.53
CA GLU A 57 6.79 -2.58 4.49
C GLU A 57 6.98 -3.13 5.90
N GLN A 58 6.45 -4.33 6.17
CA GLN A 58 6.58 -4.97 7.48
C GLN A 58 7.70 -6.02 7.43
N ASN A 59 8.76 -5.80 8.19
CA ASN A 59 9.96 -6.66 8.22
C ASN A 59 10.53 -6.77 9.64
N PHE A 60 11.58 -7.59 9.82
CA PHE A 60 12.34 -7.63 11.05
C PHE A 60 13.35 -6.47 11.07
N VAL A 61 13.31 -5.68 12.14
CA VAL A 61 14.17 -4.51 12.33
C VAL A 61 14.46 -4.34 13.82
N CYS A 62 15.60 -3.72 14.14
CA CYS A 62 15.92 -3.31 15.49
C CYS A 62 14.80 -2.43 16.07
N SER A 63 14.31 -2.78 17.26
CA SER A 63 13.10 -2.14 17.82
C SER A 63 13.27 -0.64 18.14
N ASN A 64 14.52 -0.20 18.30
CA ASN A 64 14.89 1.19 18.56
C ASN A 64 15.39 1.92 17.31
N HIS A 65 15.25 1.34 16.12
CA HIS A 65 15.65 2.00 14.88
C HIS A 65 14.71 3.18 14.57
N THR A 66 15.26 4.27 14.03
CA THR A 66 14.52 5.50 13.68
C THR A 66 13.50 5.25 12.57
N ASN A 67 13.81 4.34 11.65
CA ASN A 67 12.92 3.83 10.62
C ASN A 67 12.23 2.51 11.07
N ALA A 68 11.63 2.51 12.26
CA ALA A 68 10.85 1.37 12.77
C ALA A 68 9.59 1.89 13.50
N PHE A 69 8.44 1.43 13.04
CA PHE A 69 7.12 1.89 13.47
C PHE A 69 6.25 0.70 13.88
N GLN A 70 5.40 0.91 14.88
CA GLN A 70 4.57 -0.18 15.42
C GLN A 70 3.47 -0.61 14.44
N ASP A 71 2.98 0.30 13.62
CA ASP A 71 1.89 0.08 12.68
C ASP A 71 2.14 0.80 11.35
N LYS A 72 1.39 0.40 10.31
CA LYS A 72 1.55 0.96 8.98
C LYS A 72 1.15 2.44 8.94
N ALA A 73 0.12 2.85 9.67
CA ALA A 73 -0.39 4.21 9.62
C ALA A 73 0.62 5.21 10.20
N SER A 74 1.27 4.87 11.32
CA SER A 74 2.35 5.69 11.89
C SER A 74 3.56 5.79 10.96
N CYS A 75 3.94 4.69 10.29
CA CYS A 75 4.98 4.72 9.25
C CYS A 75 4.60 5.67 8.10
N MET A 76 3.39 5.55 7.56
CA MET A 76 2.93 6.37 6.42
C MET A 76 2.74 7.85 6.77
N ALA A 77 2.34 8.13 8.02
CA ALA A 77 2.20 9.50 8.51
C ALA A 77 3.58 10.19 8.68
N MET A 78 4.60 9.42 9.04
CA MET A 78 5.96 9.92 9.25
C MET A 78 6.77 9.96 7.94
N CYS A 79 6.60 8.93 7.13
CA CYS A 79 7.25 8.68 5.85
C CYS A 79 6.17 8.65 4.77
N PRO A 80 5.69 9.82 4.33
CA PRO A 80 4.71 9.88 3.25
C PRO A 80 5.32 9.18 2.04
N SER A 81 4.71 8.06 1.66
CA SER A 81 5.01 7.41 0.40
C SER A 81 4.89 8.44 -0.71
N GLY A 82 5.84 8.44 -1.64
CA GLY A 82 5.56 8.98 -2.96
C GLY A 82 4.30 8.32 -3.52
N PRO A 83 3.70 8.86 -4.59
CA PRO A 83 2.69 8.11 -5.31
C PRO A 83 3.32 6.75 -5.63
N SER A 84 2.88 5.69 -4.94
CA SER A 84 3.30 4.32 -5.22
C SER A 84 3.23 4.21 -6.74
N PRO A 85 4.34 3.86 -7.44
CA PRO A 85 4.23 3.53 -8.83
C PRO A 85 3.32 2.32 -8.84
N GLN A 86 2.01 2.56 -9.02
CA GLN A 86 1.10 1.49 -9.28
C GLN A 86 1.73 0.82 -10.50
N PRO A 87 2.05 -0.49 -10.43
CA PRO A 87 2.59 -1.16 -11.58
C PRO A 87 1.72 -0.76 -12.77
N PRO A 88 2.31 -0.31 -13.88
CA PRO A 88 1.58 0.35 -14.95
C PRO A 88 0.33 -0.46 -15.23
N GLU A 89 -0.82 0.20 -15.44
CA GLU A 89 -2.12 -0.46 -15.44
C GLU A 89 -2.20 -1.71 -16.34
N SER A 90 -1.35 -1.78 -17.36
CA SER A 90 -1.08 -2.95 -18.20
C SER A 90 -0.69 -4.24 -17.45
N HIS A 91 -0.12 -4.15 -16.24
CA HIS A 91 0.32 -5.27 -15.41
C HIS A 91 -0.67 -5.65 -14.30
N ARG A 92 -1.78 -4.92 -14.14
CA ARG A 92 -2.82 -5.21 -13.13
C ARG A 92 -3.83 -6.21 -13.66
N GLY A 93 -3.35 -7.42 -13.95
CA GLY A 93 -4.11 -8.56 -14.46
C GLY A 93 -4.76 -9.41 -13.37
N CYS A 94 -5.17 -10.61 -13.75
CA CYS A 94 -5.86 -11.57 -12.90
C CYS A 94 -5.05 -11.91 -11.63
N ASP A 95 -3.80 -12.32 -11.80
CA ASP A 95 -2.84 -12.64 -10.73
C ASP A 95 -2.61 -11.49 -9.74
N TYR A 96 -2.63 -10.25 -10.22
CA TYR A 96 -2.55 -9.08 -9.37
C TYR A 96 -3.80 -8.92 -8.46
N TRP A 97 -4.99 -9.10 -9.02
CA TRP A 97 -6.26 -8.83 -8.33
C TRP A 97 -6.71 -9.96 -7.40
N ILE A 98 -6.34 -11.22 -7.66
CA ILE A 98 -6.66 -12.34 -6.74
C ILE A 98 -5.99 -12.18 -5.35
N LEU A 99 -4.90 -11.42 -5.27
CA LEU A 99 -4.23 -11.09 -4.01
C LEU A 99 -4.81 -9.84 -3.31
N ARG A 100 -5.78 -9.16 -3.94
CA ARG A 100 -6.33 -7.85 -3.52
C ARG A 100 -7.86 -7.82 -3.70
N LEU A 101 -8.51 -8.91 -3.28
CA LEU A 101 -9.96 -9.09 -3.43
C LEU A 101 -10.78 -8.05 -2.67
N ASP A 102 -10.21 -7.44 -1.63
CA ASP A 102 -10.78 -6.31 -0.88
C ASP A 102 -11.03 -5.08 -1.76
N GLN A 103 -10.33 -4.99 -2.89
CA GLN A 103 -10.47 -3.90 -3.87
C GLN A 103 -11.39 -4.27 -5.03
N CYS A 104 -12.06 -5.42 -4.97
CA CYS A 104 -13.03 -5.89 -5.95
C CYS A 104 -14.45 -5.75 -5.40
N LYS A 105 -15.38 -5.31 -6.25
CA LYS A 105 -16.78 -5.09 -5.86
C LYS A 105 -17.56 -6.39 -5.65
N ARG A 106 -17.23 -7.46 -6.40
CA ARG A 106 -17.96 -8.73 -6.35
C ARG A 106 -17.02 -9.90 -6.51
N THR A 107 -17.23 -10.94 -5.70
CA THR A 107 -16.47 -12.19 -5.72
C THR A 107 -17.38 -13.37 -5.42
N TRP A 108 -17.22 -14.51 -6.09
CA TRP A 108 -18.00 -15.72 -5.81
C TRP A 108 -17.31 -17.00 -6.31
N TRP A 109 -17.70 -18.14 -5.72
CA TRP A 109 -17.32 -19.48 -6.17
C TRP A 109 -18.31 -20.01 -7.20
N THR A 110 -17.83 -20.67 -8.25
CA THR A 110 -18.68 -21.33 -9.25
C THR A 110 -18.01 -22.55 -9.90
N LEU A 111 -18.82 -23.38 -10.56
CA LEU A 111 -18.35 -24.39 -11.50
C LEU A 111 -18.39 -23.81 -12.91
N TYR A 112 -17.24 -23.36 -13.38
CA TYR A 112 -17.08 -22.81 -14.73
C TYR A 112 -16.84 -23.95 -15.72
N ARG A 113 -17.65 -24.06 -16.76
CA ARG A 113 -17.44 -25.06 -17.82
C ARG A 113 -16.46 -24.53 -18.86
N ASP A 114 -15.44 -25.32 -19.17
CA ASP A 114 -14.55 -25.00 -20.28
C ASP A 114 -15.24 -25.24 -21.64
N GLY A 115 -14.52 -24.98 -22.74
CA GLY A 115 -15.05 -25.18 -24.10
C GLY A 115 -15.45 -26.62 -24.43
N TRP A 116 -15.02 -27.61 -23.63
CA TRP A 116 -15.36 -29.02 -23.76
C TRP A 116 -16.50 -29.43 -22.80
N GLY A 117 -17.06 -28.48 -22.05
CA GLY A 117 -18.13 -28.72 -21.09
C GLY A 117 -17.67 -29.29 -19.76
N VAL A 118 -16.36 -29.44 -19.53
CA VAL A 118 -15.82 -30.00 -18.29
C VAL A 118 -15.95 -28.95 -17.18
N PRO A 119 -16.60 -29.26 -16.04
CA PRO A 119 -16.72 -28.32 -14.94
C PRO A 119 -15.37 -28.13 -14.24
N LYS A 120 -14.97 -26.87 -14.06
CA LYS A 120 -13.78 -26.45 -13.32
C LYS A 120 -14.20 -25.59 -12.13
N ARG A 121 -13.60 -25.84 -10.96
CA ARG A 121 -13.82 -24.99 -9.78
C ARG A 121 -13.12 -23.65 -10.00
N ALA A 122 -13.90 -22.59 -10.11
CA ALA A 122 -13.41 -21.25 -10.38
C ALA A 122 -13.85 -20.28 -9.28
N PHE A 123 -12.93 -19.43 -8.85
CA PHE A 123 -13.24 -18.24 -8.07
C PHE A 123 -13.31 -17.05 -9.02
N ILE A 124 -14.49 -16.45 -9.14
CA ILE A 124 -14.73 -15.33 -10.04
C ILE A 124 -14.73 -14.03 -9.24
N TYR A 125 -14.09 -13.01 -9.78
CA TYR A 125 -14.07 -11.69 -9.19
C TYR A 125 -14.03 -10.60 -10.26
N THR A 126 -14.65 -9.46 -9.94
CA THR A 126 -14.84 -8.35 -10.87
C THR A 126 -15.00 -7.04 -10.12
N GLY A 127 -15.01 -5.94 -10.88
CA GLY A 127 -15.17 -4.62 -10.31
C GLY A 127 -13.92 -4.14 -9.56
N CYS A 128 -12.74 -4.60 -9.97
CA CYS A 128 -11.51 -4.40 -9.21
C CYS A 128 -10.83 -3.08 -9.59
N GLY A 129 -10.52 -2.26 -8.58
CA GLY A 129 -9.87 -0.96 -8.77
C GLY A 129 -10.54 -0.08 -9.83
N PRO A 130 -9.77 0.56 -10.74
CA PRO A 130 -10.32 1.43 -11.79
C PRO A 130 -10.92 0.66 -12.97
N SER A 131 -10.88 -0.68 -12.99
CA SER A 131 -11.36 -1.50 -14.10
C SER A 131 -12.68 -2.21 -13.75
N PRO A 132 -13.82 -1.49 -13.65
CA PRO A 132 -15.06 -2.06 -13.12
C PRO A 132 -15.67 -3.15 -13.99
N HIS A 133 -15.30 -3.22 -15.27
CA HIS A 133 -15.89 -4.12 -16.28
C HIS A 133 -15.07 -5.37 -16.56
N ARG A 134 -13.86 -5.50 -15.98
CA ARG A 134 -13.05 -6.69 -16.16
C ARG A 134 -13.50 -7.79 -15.21
N TYR A 135 -13.55 -9.00 -15.72
CA TYR A 135 -13.89 -10.18 -14.96
C TYR A 135 -12.72 -11.13 -15.01
N TYR A 136 -12.45 -11.77 -13.89
CA TYR A 136 -11.32 -12.66 -13.74
C TYR A 136 -11.80 -13.97 -13.13
N ALA A 137 -11.16 -15.07 -13.54
CA ALA A 137 -11.38 -16.39 -13.01
C ALA A 137 -10.06 -16.98 -12.52
N TYR A 138 -10.03 -17.42 -11.26
CA TYR A 138 -8.96 -18.24 -10.74
C TYR A 138 -9.43 -19.70 -10.64
N TYR A 139 -8.87 -20.57 -11.47
CA TYR A 139 -9.14 -22.00 -11.49
C TYR A 139 -8.28 -22.70 -10.44
N VAL A 140 -8.91 -23.16 -9.35
CA VAL A 140 -8.20 -23.67 -8.17
C VAL A 140 -7.37 -24.90 -8.48
N ASP A 141 -7.97 -25.85 -9.22
CA ASP A 141 -7.34 -27.13 -9.54
C ASP A 141 -6.09 -26.96 -10.40
N GLN A 142 -6.08 -25.93 -11.25
CA GLN A 142 -5.00 -25.65 -12.18
C GLN A 142 -4.03 -24.58 -11.67
N ARG A 143 -4.35 -23.92 -10.54
CA ARG A 143 -3.65 -22.72 -10.04
C ARG A 143 -3.43 -21.67 -11.13
N ARG A 144 -4.45 -21.50 -11.96
CA ARG A 144 -4.38 -20.70 -13.19
C ARG A 144 -5.37 -19.56 -13.12
N CYS A 145 -4.94 -18.38 -13.56
CA CYS A 145 -5.74 -17.18 -13.55
C CYS A 145 -5.96 -16.68 -14.98
N GLU A 146 -7.20 -16.35 -15.34
CA GLU A 146 -7.56 -15.82 -16.65
C GLU A 146 -8.50 -14.62 -16.55
N GLU A 147 -8.32 -13.63 -17.43
CA GLU A 147 -9.33 -12.60 -17.66
C GLU A 147 -10.43 -13.17 -18.56
N LEU A 148 -11.66 -13.18 -18.06
CA LEU A 148 -12.83 -13.68 -18.77
C LEU A 148 -13.28 -12.66 -19.81
N ARG A 149 -13.19 -13.04 -21.07
CA ARG A 149 -13.76 -12.27 -22.18
C ARG A 149 -15.21 -12.73 -22.41
N PHE A 150 -16.15 -12.03 -21.80
CA PHE A 150 -17.57 -12.22 -22.14
C PHE A 150 -17.83 -11.66 -23.53
N ARG A 151 -17.80 -12.51 -24.55
CA ARG A 151 -18.47 -12.23 -25.83
C ARG A 151 -19.97 -12.26 -25.53
N GLY A 152 -20.68 -11.17 -25.83
CA GLY A 152 -22.10 -11.00 -25.55
C GLY A 152 -22.89 -12.28 -25.87
N GLY A 153 -23.28 -12.99 -24.82
CA GLY A 153 -23.92 -14.29 -24.90
C GLY A 153 -24.55 -14.60 -23.56
N ARG A 154 -25.89 -14.57 -23.54
CA ARG A 154 -26.80 -14.69 -22.39
C ARG A 154 -26.30 -15.60 -21.28
N ALA A 155 -26.30 -15.07 -20.06
CA ALA A 155 -26.62 -15.89 -18.89
C ALA A 155 -28.09 -16.29 -19.02
N ASN A 156 -28.34 -17.59 -19.20
CA ASN A 156 -29.64 -18.19 -18.88
C ASN A 156 -29.67 -18.50 -17.38
#